data_AF-A0A4U3A265-F1
#
_entry.id   AF-A0A4U3A265-F1
#
_cell.length_a   1.000
_cell.length_b   1.000
_cell.length_c   1.000
_cell.angle_alpha   90.00
_cell.angle_beta   90.00
_cell.angle_gamma   90.00
#
_symmetry.space_group_name_H-M   'P 1'
#
loop_
_entity.id
_entity.type
_entity.pdbx_description
1 polymer ?
#
loop_
_entity_poly.entity_id
_entity_poly.type
_entity_poly.pdbx_seq_one_letter_code
_entity_poly.pdbx_strand_id
1 'polypeptide(L)'
;HLETTNGAYASHFNEKMMTVGAFIRNAIIRFERGKITGTNPYRVGLKMDHGWVYAEGITHWEVDDKERLLLAGHDNQGRLAVALELSLTPFK
;
A
#
# COMPACT_ATOMS: atom_id res chain seq x y z
N HIS A 1 -1.45 -0.80 -7.82
CA HIS A 1 -0.14 -0.29 -7.39
C HIS A 1 0.12 -0.82 -5.99
N LEU A 2 1.32 -1.34 -5.71
CA LEU A 2 1.77 -1.63 -4.36
C LEU A 2 3.18 -1.06 -4.21
N GLU A 3 3.36 -0.24 -3.20
CA GLU A 3 4.66 0.31 -2.86
C GLU A 3 4.85 0.33 -1.36
N THR A 4 6.04 -0.02 -0.90
CA THR A 4 6.44 0.11 0.50
C THR A 4 7.79 0.80 0.55
N THR A 5 7.94 1.77 1.44
CA THR A 5 9.24 2.39 1.73
C THR A 5 9.71 1.93 3.11
N ASN A 6 11.02 1.93 3.34
CA ASN A 6 11.60 1.52 4.63
C ASN A 6 11.40 2.53 5.78
N GLY A 7 10.36 3.38 5.71
CA GLY A 7 10.17 4.59 6.51
C GLY A 7 10.04 4.44 8.04
N ALA A 8 10.11 3.22 8.58
CA ALA A 8 10.13 3.00 10.04
C ALA A 8 11.38 2.26 10.57
N TYR A 9 12.06 1.45 9.76
CA TYR A 9 13.20 0.62 10.21
C TYR A 9 14.58 1.07 9.69
N ALA A 10 14.65 1.95 8.69
CA ALA A 10 15.93 2.44 8.13
C ALA A 10 16.56 3.60 8.94
N SER A 11 15.94 4.03 10.03
CA SER A 11 16.33 5.19 10.85
C SER A 11 17.66 5.03 11.59
N HIS A 12 18.31 3.87 11.55
CA HIS A 12 19.63 3.69 12.15
C HIS A 12 20.82 4.11 11.26
N PHE A 13 20.64 4.34 9.96
CA PHE A 13 21.78 4.60 9.06
C PHE A 13 21.71 5.87 8.22
N ASN A 14 20.54 6.45 7.93
CA ASN A 14 20.46 7.78 7.29
C ASN A 14 19.01 8.29 7.26
N GLU A 15 18.68 9.35 8.01
CA GLU A 15 17.32 9.92 8.07
C GLU A 15 16.80 10.46 6.72
N LYS A 16 17.68 10.61 5.73
CA LYS A 16 17.42 11.29 4.45
C LYS A 16 17.09 10.38 3.26
N MET A 17 17.22 9.07 3.34
CA MET A 17 16.95 8.18 2.20
C MET A 17 15.83 7.18 2.49
N MET A 18 14.64 7.51 2.01
CA MET A 18 13.55 6.56 1.84
C MET A 18 13.92 5.63 0.68
N THR A 19 14.43 4.44 0.97
CA THR A 19 14.57 3.40 -0.05
C THR A 19 13.22 2.72 -0.24
N VAL A 20 12.82 2.59 -1.50
CA VAL A 20 11.67 1.79 -1.90
C VAL A 20 12.02 0.33 -1.60
N GLY A 21 11.31 -0.27 -0.64
CA GLY A 21 11.48 -1.67 -0.25
C GLY A 21 10.87 -2.63 -1.29
N ALA A 22 9.71 -2.27 -1.83
CA ALA A 22 9.04 -3.01 -2.90
C ALA A 22 8.22 -2.04 -3.76
N PHE A 23 8.18 -2.29 -5.07
CA PHE A 23 7.42 -1.50 -6.02
C PHE A 23 6.82 -2.39 -7.09
N ILE A 24 5.50 -2.35 -7.23
CA ILE A 24 4.75 -3.06 -8.25
C ILE A 24 3.68 -2.13 -8.80
N ARG A 25 3.82 -1.71 -10.05
CA ARG A 25 2.86 -0.86 -10.74
C ARG A 25 2.16 -1.63 -11.86
N ASN A 26 0.86 -1.40 -12.01
CA ASN A 26 0.01 -2.03 -13.03
C ASN A 26 0.05 -3.57 -13.08
N ALA A 27 0.37 -4.23 -11.97
CA ALA A 27 0.15 -5.67 -11.85
C ALA A 27 -1.33 -5.98 -11.97
N ILE A 28 -1.66 -6.92 -12.85
CA ILE A 28 -3.00 -7.47 -12.99
C ILE A 28 -3.21 -8.45 -11.85
N ILE A 29 -4.16 -8.16 -10.97
CA ILE A 29 -4.53 -9.05 -9.87
C ILE A 29 -5.98 -9.50 -10.02
N ARG A 30 -6.26 -10.73 -9.61
CA ARG A 30 -7.63 -11.27 -9.46
C ARG A 30 -7.71 -11.88 -8.08
N PHE A 31 -8.56 -11.32 -7.23
CA PHE A 31 -8.75 -11.80 -5.86
C PHE A 31 -10.20 -12.23 -5.66
N GLU A 32 -10.38 -13.32 -4.91
CA GLU A 32 -11.70 -13.86 -4.55
C GLU A 32 -12.26 -13.21 -3.28
N ARG A 33 -11.37 -12.70 -2.41
CA ARG A 33 -11.73 -12.09 -1.13
C ARG A 33 -10.77 -10.97 -0.76
N GLY A 34 -11.31 -9.79 -0.51
CA GLY A 34 -10.61 -8.68 0.14
C GLY A 34 -11.05 -8.54 1.60
N LYS A 35 -10.13 -8.25 2.51
CA LYS A 35 -10.45 -7.97 3.91
C LYS A 35 -9.57 -6.83 4.45
N ILE A 36 -10.20 -5.90 5.15
CA ILE A 36 -9.53 -4.86 5.94
C ILE A 36 -9.73 -5.20 7.42
N THR A 37 -8.67 -5.13 8.21
CA THR A 37 -8.70 -5.38 9.66
C THR A 37 -7.76 -4.44 10.40
N GLY A 38 -7.91 -4.38 11.72
CA GLY A 38 -7.19 -3.41 12.56
C GLY A 38 -8.11 -2.27 12.98
N THR A 39 -7.57 -1.37 13.80
CA THR A 39 -8.31 -0.22 14.33
C THR A 39 -7.56 1.09 14.10
N ASN A 40 -6.22 1.07 14.09
CA ASN A 40 -5.30 2.10 13.57
C ASN A 40 -3.85 1.70 13.95
N PRO A 41 -2.91 1.44 13.02
CA PRO A 41 -3.12 1.35 11.58
C PRO A 41 -3.90 0.09 11.18
N TYR A 42 -4.42 0.11 9.96
CA TYR A 42 -5.13 -1.00 9.32
C TYR A 42 -4.20 -1.85 8.47
N ARG A 43 -4.66 -3.07 8.20
CA ARG A 43 -4.06 -4.02 7.26
C ARG A 43 -5.10 -4.50 6.26
N VAL A 44 -4.68 -4.57 4.99
CA VAL A 44 -5.50 -4.99 3.86
C VAL A 44 -4.91 -6.26 3.28
N GLY A 45 -5.72 -7.30 3.14
CA GLY A 45 -5.33 -8.55 2.49
C GLY A 45 -6.26 -8.90 1.34
N LEU A 46 -5.68 -9.25 0.19
CA LEU A 46 -6.38 -9.73 -1.00
C LEU A 46 -5.95 -11.17 -1.27
N LYS A 47 -6.88 -12.11 -1.12
CA LYS A 47 -6.65 -13.53 -1.42
C LYS A 47 -6.79 -13.75 -2.93
N MET A 48 -5.71 -14.18 -3.58
CA MET A 48 -5.72 -14.62 -4.97
C MET A 48 -5.80 -16.14 -5.04
N ASP A 49 -6.01 -16.72 -6.22
CA ASP A 49 -5.99 -18.18 -6.39
C ASP A 49 -4.68 -18.79 -5.87
N HIS A 50 -3.54 -18.24 -6.32
CA HIS A 50 -2.21 -18.63 -5.88
C HIS A 50 -1.48 -17.49 -5.15
N GLY A 51 -1.82 -17.32 -3.88
CA GLY A 51 -1.12 -16.40 -2.97
C GLY A 51 -1.97 -15.22 -2.54
N TRP A 52 -1.28 -14.15 -2.13
CA TRP A 52 -1.89 -13.01 -1.46
C TRP A 52 -1.19 -11.70 -1.83
N VAL A 53 -1.96 -10.62 -1.89
CA VAL A 53 -1.43 -9.26 -1.76
C VAL A 53 -1.75 -8.79 -0.36
N TYR A 54 -0.76 -8.26 0.35
CA TYR A 54 -0.91 -7.80 1.72
C TYR A 54 -0.22 -6.44 1.89
N ALA A 55 -0.92 -5.49 2.51
CA ALA A 55 -0.42 -4.19 2.86
C ALA A 55 -0.79 -3.86 4.31
N GLU A 56 0.20 -3.46 5.10
CA GLU A 56 0.05 -3.09 6.51
C GLU A 56 0.54 -1.68 6.74
N GLY A 57 -0.05 -0.98 7.72
CA GLY A 57 0.28 0.41 7.99
C GLY A 57 -0.67 1.41 7.34
N ILE A 58 -1.81 0.95 6.79
CA ILE A 58 -2.79 1.82 6.12
C ILE A 58 -3.50 2.69 7.16
N THR A 59 -3.49 4.00 6.95
CA THR A 59 -4.10 4.99 7.85
C THR A 59 -5.06 5.92 7.11
N HIS A 60 -4.90 6.05 5.80
CA HIS A 60 -5.68 6.93 4.94
C HIS A 60 -6.26 6.16 3.76
N TRP A 61 -7.40 6.60 3.27
CA TRP A 61 -8.01 6.08 2.05
C TRP A 61 -8.80 7.17 1.34
N GLU A 62 -8.93 7.02 0.03
CA GLU A 62 -9.87 7.77 -0.78
C GLU A 62 -10.34 6.94 -1.98
N VAL A 63 -11.49 7.32 -2.54
CA VAL A 63 -11.91 6.89 -3.88
C VAL A 63 -11.94 8.14 -4.73
N ASP A 64 -11.17 8.15 -5.80
CA ASP A 64 -11.03 9.33 -6.65
C ASP A 64 -12.13 9.43 -7.73
N ASP A 65 -12.02 10.47 -8.57
CA ASP A 65 -12.93 10.77 -9.67
C ASP A 65 -12.98 9.70 -10.78
N LYS A 66 -12.04 8.75 -10.77
CA LYS A 66 -11.93 7.63 -11.72
C LYS A 66 -12.32 6.30 -11.08
N GLU A 67 -12.98 6.34 -9.93
CA GLU A 67 -13.40 5.16 -9.16
C GLU A 67 -12.22 4.25 -8.75
N ARG A 68 -11.04 4.84 -8.51
CA ARG A 68 -9.86 4.10 -8.03
C ARG A 68 -9.80 4.17 -6.52
N LEU A 69 -9.59 3.02 -5.88
CA LEU A 69 -9.37 2.96 -4.43
C LEU A 69 -7.89 3.22 -4.15
N LEU A 70 -7.59 4.30 -3.45
CA LEU A 70 -6.25 4.71 -3.08
C LEU A 70 -6.10 4.54 -1.57
N LEU A 71 -5.22 3.65 -1.13
CA LEU A 71 -4.92 3.41 0.29
C LEU A 71 -3.48 3.81 0.57
N ALA A 72 -3.29 4.59 1.63
CA ALA A 72 -1.97 5.08 2.01
C ALA A 72 -1.70 4.93 3.51
N GLY A 73 -0.44 4.70 3.83
CA GLY A 73 0.13 4.79 5.17
C GLY A 73 1.28 5.76 5.16
N HIS A 74 1.35 6.65 6.15
CA HIS A 74 2.42 7.62 6.29
C HIS A 74 3.24 7.32 7.56
N ASP A 75 4.52 7.63 7.52
CA ASP A 75 5.37 7.59 8.71
C ASP A 75 5.10 8.78 9.65
N ASN A 76 5.80 8.84 10.78
CA ASN A 76 5.65 9.91 11.77
C ASN A 76 6.01 11.31 11.24
N GLN A 77 6.68 11.40 10.10
CA GLN A 77 7.03 12.65 9.42
C GLN A 77 6.06 12.99 8.29
N GLY A 78 5.00 12.20 8.10
CA GLY A 78 4.01 12.37 7.04
C GLY A 78 4.45 11.84 5.68
N ARG A 79 5.60 11.17 5.58
CA ARG A 79 6.11 10.63 4.30
C ARG A 79 5.45 9.29 4.00
N LEU A 80 5.25 8.99 2.71
CA LEU A 80 4.60 7.75 2.28
C LEU A 80 5.40 6.51 2.71
N ALA A 81 4.82 5.70 3.57
CA ALA A 81 5.37 4.44 4.07
C ALA A 81 4.86 3.23 3.28
N VAL A 82 3.58 3.24 2.92
CA VAL A 82 2.93 2.17 2.15
C VAL A 82 1.83 2.76 1.27
N ALA A 83 1.68 2.24 0.06
CA ALA A 83 0.56 2.51 -0.82
C ALA A 83 0.01 1.20 -1.40
N LEU A 84 -1.31 1.02 -1.33
CA LEU A 84 -2.03 -0.03 -2.04
C LEU A 84 -3.17 0.61 -2.82
N GLU A 85 -3.04 0.65 -4.15
CA GLU A 85 -4.02 1.29 -5.03
C GLU A 85 -4.62 0.28 -5.99
N LEU A 86 -5.94 0.27 -6.10
CA LEU A 86 -6.71 -0.62 -6.95
C LEU A 86 -7.51 0.18 -7.97
N SER A 87 -7.49 -0.29 -9.21
CA SER A 87 -8.16 0.34 -10.34
C SER A 87 -8.53 -0.72 -11.37
N LEU A 88 -9.65 -0.50 -12.07
CA LEU A 88 -10.06 -1.32 -13.21
C LEU A 88 -9.24 -1.03 -14.47
N THR A 89 -8.57 0.12 -14.53
CA THR A 89 -7.68 0.52 -15.63
C THR A 89 -6.25 0.77 -15.15
N PRO A 90 -5.22 0.62 -16.01
CA PRO A 90 -3.84 0.94 -15.64
C PRO A 90 -3.67 2.38 -15.13
N PHE A 91 -2.85 2.54 -14.10
CA PHE A 91 -2.40 3.84 -13.62
C PHE A 91 -1.40 4.44 -14.63
N LYS A 92 -1.58 5.72 -14.96
CA LYS A 92 -0.68 6.50 -15.82
C LYS A 92 0.50 7.06 -15.05
#